data_AF-X1JKF4-F1
#
_entry.id   AF-X1JKF4-F1
#
_cell.length_a   1.000
_cell.length_b   1.000
_cell.length_c   1.000
_cell.angle_alpha   90.00
_cell.angle_beta   90.00
_cell.angle_gamma   90.00
#
_symmetry.space_group_name_H-M   'P 1'
#
loop_
_entity.id
_entity.type
_entity.pdbx_description
1 polymer ?
#
loop_
_entity_poly.entity_id
_entity_poly.type
_entity_poly.pdbx_seq_one_letter_code
_entity_poly.pdbx_strand_id
1 'polypeptide(L)'
;MKDFSYSWISQCLAGEGKFNEALEIARLIGKEEIKSNALSEIVVSFSDNKQYEMARAISDSIMGSFLRTWSLVEIGKRLFENGKREGALIILEKAFDFAKLIEDQEERDNSLDAVSSGFAKMEENERAMAISDMISNDWTRARAYKNIADAYIELGDSAQAQIPLEKAYGLAIKVEDVDDFNRYRFFAGLGTRFFKAGDYEKGIQIIRSIDSDIPKIRSLAWIAFRYAEREKTEEADKLFSEALAISMEIEEPYYKAIALSSFGWAHAEE
;
A
#
# COMPACT_ATOMS: atom_id res chain seq x y z
N MET A 1 12.56 11.54 23.49
CA MET A 1 11.20 12.01 23.84
C MET A 1 10.91 13.38 23.21
N LYS A 2 11.76 14.41 23.45
CA LYS A 2 11.61 15.75 22.86
C LYS A 2 11.43 15.78 21.33
N ASP A 3 12.30 15.10 20.59
CA ASP A 3 12.24 15.05 19.11
C ASP A 3 10.94 14.44 18.58
N PHE A 4 10.42 13.40 19.24
CA PHE A 4 9.13 12.79 18.89
C PHE A 4 7.96 13.76 19.16
N SER A 5 8.01 14.49 20.29
CA SER A 5 7.01 15.52 20.57
C SER A 5 7.04 16.65 19.53
N TYR A 6 8.23 17.10 19.13
CA TYR A 6 8.37 18.11 18.07
C TYR A 6 7.90 17.60 16.71
N SER A 7 8.23 16.36 16.36
CA SER A 7 7.71 15.72 15.15
C SER A 7 6.18 15.75 15.14
N TRP A 8 5.53 15.25 16.20
CA TRP A 8 4.08 15.24 16.30
C TRP A 8 3.46 16.65 16.26
N ILE A 9 4.01 17.61 17.02
CA ILE A 9 3.54 19.00 17.01
C ILE A 9 3.66 19.62 15.61
N SER A 10 4.79 19.42 14.93
CA SER A 10 4.98 19.96 13.58
C SER A 10 3.99 19.39 12.57
N GLN A 11 3.66 18.09 12.68
CA GLN A 11 2.66 17.43 11.84
C GLN A 11 1.26 17.99 12.09
N CYS A 12 0.85 18.16 13.35
CA CYS A 12 -0.44 18.77 13.68
C CYS A 12 -0.56 20.20 13.13
N LEU A 13 0.48 21.02 13.30
CA LEU A 13 0.50 22.40 12.78
C LEU A 13 0.39 22.43 11.25
N ALA A 14 1.05 21.50 10.56
CA ALA A 14 0.98 21.40 9.10
C ALA A 14 -0.43 20.99 8.62
N GLY A 15 -1.08 20.06 9.33
CA GLY A 15 -2.47 19.67 9.05
C GLY A 15 -3.48 20.81 9.24
N GLU A 16 -3.18 21.77 10.12
CA GLU A 16 -3.96 23.01 10.29
C GLU A 16 -3.61 24.10 9.25
N GLY A 17 -2.68 23.84 8.34
CA GLY A 17 -2.19 24.82 7.37
C GLY A 17 -1.23 25.87 7.95
N LYS A 18 -0.78 25.72 9.20
CA LYS A 18 0.19 26.61 9.87
C LYS A 18 1.62 26.24 9.50
N PHE A 19 1.91 26.33 8.21
CA PHE A 19 3.11 25.76 7.63
C PHE A 19 4.43 26.35 8.14
N ASN A 20 4.48 27.67 8.38
CA ASN A 20 5.71 28.30 8.87
C ASN A 20 6.06 27.80 10.27
N GLU A 21 5.06 27.72 11.15
CA GLU A 21 5.22 27.23 12.52
C GLU A 21 5.59 25.74 12.52
N ALA A 22 4.96 24.94 11.65
CA ALA A 22 5.31 23.53 11.46
C ALA A 22 6.79 23.36 11.08
N LEU A 23 7.27 24.12 10.10
CA LEU A 23 8.67 24.08 9.67
C LEU A 23 9.63 24.58 10.75
N GLU A 24 9.25 25.60 11.54
CA GLU A 24 10.04 26.07 12.67
C GLU A 24 10.21 24.98 13.73
N ILE A 25 9.13 24.29 14.11
CA ILE A 25 9.19 23.18 15.06
C ILE A 25 9.99 22.00 14.50
N ALA A 26 9.80 21.66 13.21
CA ALA A 26 10.55 20.58 12.57
C ALA A 26 12.06 20.84 12.56
N ARG A 27 12.50 22.11 12.44
CA ARG A 27 13.92 22.49 12.52
C ARG A 27 14.53 22.26 13.91
N LEU A 28 13.72 22.20 14.96
CA LEU A 28 14.19 21.94 16.33
C LEU A 28 14.47 20.46 16.62
N ILE A 29 14.11 19.56 15.68
CA ILE A 29 14.34 18.13 15.80
C ILE A 29 15.83 17.84 15.56
N GLY A 30 16.49 17.24 16.54
CA GLY A 30 17.93 16.95 16.46
C GLY A 30 18.26 15.68 15.69
N LYS A 31 17.43 14.63 15.82
CA LYS A 31 17.61 13.36 15.10
C LYS A 31 17.15 13.46 13.65
N GLU A 32 18.08 13.24 12.72
CA GLU A 32 17.83 13.40 11.28
C GLU A 32 16.74 12.47 10.74
N GLU A 33 16.67 11.24 11.23
CA GLU A 33 15.62 10.27 10.88
C GLU A 33 14.22 10.80 11.27
N ILE A 34 14.07 11.27 12.51
CA ILE A 34 12.80 11.82 13.02
C ILE A 34 12.45 13.12 12.28
N LYS A 35 13.46 13.93 11.97
CA LYS A 35 13.29 15.18 11.22
C LYS A 35 12.85 14.92 9.79
N SER A 36 13.47 13.94 9.11
CA SER A 36 13.08 13.53 7.76
C SER A 36 11.64 13.05 7.72
N ASN A 37 11.21 12.25 8.71
CA ASN A 37 9.81 11.82 8.86
C ASN A 37 8.86 13.00 9.13
N ALA A 38 9.25 13.95 9.98
CA ALA A 38 8.42 15.15 10.22
C ALA A 38 8.27 15.99 8.95
N LEU A 39 9.36 16.20 8.21
CA LEU A 39 9.35 16.95 6.96
C LEU A 39 8.54 16.25 5.87
N SER A 40 8.58 14.91 5.76
CA SER A 40 7.80 14.18 4.76
C SER A 40 6.29 14.33 4.96
N GLU A 41 5.82 14.33 6.21
CA GLU A 41 4.42 14.59 6.54
C GLU A 41 4.01 16.06 6.30
N ILE A 42 4.92 17.00 6.56
CA ILE A 42 4.72 18.40 6.22
C ILE A 42 4.58 18.56 4.69
N VAL A 43 5.40 17.87 3.89
CA VAL A 43 5.31 17.85 2.42
C VAL A 43 3.93 17.39 1.94
N VAL A 44 3.40 16.32 2.55
CA VAL A 44 2.05 15.84 2.28
C VAL A 44 1.02 16.93 2.55
N SER A 45 1.09 17.57 3.72
CA SER A 45 0.16 18.63 4.12
C SER A 45 0.20 19.86 3.19
N PHE A 46 1.40 20.29 2.76
CA PHE A 46 1.55 21.35 1.75
C PHE A 46 0.90 20.96 0.42
N SER A 47 1.07 19.70 0.01
CA SER A 47 0.54 19.18 -1.24
C SER A 47 -0.99 19.09 -1.23
N ASP A 48 -1.58 18.67 -0.10
CA ASP A 48 -3.04 18.67 0.10
C ASP A 48 -3.63 20.09 -0.02
N ASN A 49 -2.85 21.09 0.43
CA ASN A 49 -3.18 22.51 0.31
C ASN A 49 -2.76 23.13 -1.04
N LYS A 50 -2.42 22.30 -2.03
CA LYS A 50 -2.06 22.69 -3.40
C LYS A 50 -0.81 23.59 -3.51
N GLN A 51 0.01 23.62 -2.47
CA GLN A 51 1.27 24.39 -2.40
C GLN A 51 2.45 23.56 -2.88
N TYR A 52 2.36 23.06 -4.11
CA TYR A 52 3.29 22.05 -4.67
C TYR A 52 4.74 22.52 -4.79
N GLU A 53 4.98 23.81 -5.07
CA GLU A 53 6.34 24.34 -5.17
C GLU A 53 7.06 24.32 -3.82
N MET A 54 6.34 24.69 -2.75
CA MET A 54 6.89 24.61 -1.39
C MET A 54 7.06 23.17 -0.95
N ALA A 55 6.07 22.31 -1.22
CA ALA A 55 6.18 20.87 -0.96
C ALA A 55 7.43 20.28 -1.62
N ARG A 56 7.68 20.61 -2.90
CA ARG A 56 8.87 20.18 -3.63
C ARG A 56 10.16 20.70 -3.01
N ALA A 57 10.22 22.00 -2.68
CA ALA A 57 11.41 22.59 -2.06
C ALA A 57 11.75 21.93 -0.71
N ILE A 58 10.74 21.59 0.10
CA ILE A 58 10.94 20.89 1.36
C ILE A 58 11.38 19.44 1.10
N SER A 59 10.78 18.74 0.14
CA SER A 59 11.18 17.37 -0.21
C SER A 59 12.67 17.29 -0.57
N ASP A 60 13.20 18.28 -1.31
CA ASP A 60 14.62 18.36 -1.69
C ASP A 60 15.56 18.52 -0.48
N SER A 61 15.04 18.99 0.67
CA SER A 61 15.79 19.15 1.91
C SER A 61 15.79 17.92 2.84
N ILE A 62 14.95 16.91 2.57
CA ILE A 62 14.84 15.70 3.39
C ILE A 62 16.09 14.85 3.20
N MET A 63 16.83 14.52 4.26
CA MET A 63 18.07 13.74 4.12
C MET A 63 17.84 12.24 3.92
N GLY A 64 16.76 11.67 4.47
CA GLY A 64 16.43 10.26 4.24
C GLY A 64 16.06 9.99 2.78
N SER A 65 16.83 9.12 2.10
CA SER A 65 16.70 8.89 0.65
C SER A 65 15.35 8.30 0.26
N PHE A 66 14.89 7.29 1.02
CA PHE A 66 13.55 6.73 0.86
C PHE A 66 12.46 7.79 1.10
N LEU A 67 12.53 8.52 2.22
CA LEU A 67 11.51 9.51 2.58
C LEU A 67 11.45 10.67 1.58
N ARG A 68 12.60 11.11 1.05
CA ARG A 68 12.66 12.10 -0.04
C ARG A 68 11.93 11.59 -1.27
N THR A 69 12.21 10.35 -1.69
CA THR A 69 11.57 9.74 -2.86
C THR A 69 10.07 9.59 -2.65
N TRP A 70 9.67 9.06 -1.50
CA TRP A 70 8.27 8.89 -1.12
C TRP A 70 7.54 10.24 -1.11
N SER A 71 8.13 11.29 -0.54
CA SER A 71 7.57 12.65 -0.55
C SER A 71 7.33 13.18 -1.97
N LEU A 72 8.25 12.94 -2.91
CA LEU A 72 8.04 13.30 -4.32
C LEU A 72 6.88 12.51 -4.93
N VAL A 73 6.78 11.20 -4.66
CA VAL A 73 5.65 10.38 -5.12
C VAL A 73 4.31 10.93 -4.60
N GLU A 74 4.25 11.29 -3.33
CA GLU A 74 3.06 11.85 -2.70
C GLU A 74 2.67 13.23 -3.24
N ILE A 75 3.65 14.09 -3.58
CA ILE A 75 3.41 15.34 -4.33
C ILE A 75 2.81 15.01 -5.70
N GLY A 76 3.39 14.04 -6.41
CA GLY A 76 2.93 13.61 -7.72
C GLY A 76 1.47 13.15 -7.71
N LYS A 77 1.11 12.28 -6.77
CA LYS A 77 -0.28 11.80 -6.61
C LYS A 77 -1.28 12.96 -6.44
N ARG A 78 -0.99 13.90 -5.53
CA ARG A 78 -1.87 15.05 -5.27
C ARG A 78 -1.95 16.03 -6.43
N LEU A 79 -0.86 16.21 -7.18
CA LEU A 79 -0.87 16.96 -8.44
C LEU A 79 -1.83 16.32 -9.44
N PHE A 80 -1.75 15.00 -9.61
CA PHE A 80 -2.60 14.25 -10.53
C PHE A 80 -4.08 14.33 -10.14
N GLU A 81 -4.40 14.13 -8.86
CA GLU A 81 -5.75 14.27 -8.30
C GLU A 81 -6.34 15.68 -8.53
N ASN A 82 -5.48 16.70 -8.61
CA ASN A 82 -5.88 18.07 -8.94
C ASN A 82 -5.84 18.39 -10.45
N GLY A 83 -5.80 17.38 -11.31
CA GLY A 83 -5.83 17.50 -12.77
C GLY A 83 -4.51 17.98 -13.39
N LYS A 84 -3.43 18.09 -12.63
CA LYS A 84 -2.12 18.57 -13.11
C LYS A 84 -1.23 17.41 -13.55
N ARG A 85 -1.69 16.62 -14.52
CA ARG A 85 -1.02 15.38 -14.97
C ARG A 85 0.43 15.60 -15.40
N GLU A 86 0.71 16.58 -16.25
CA GLU A 86 2.08 16.84 -16.74
C GLU A 86 3.05 17.14 -15.58
N GLY A 87 2.63 17.99 -14.63
CA GLY A 87 3.42 18.29 -13.44
C GLY A 87 3.62 17.08 -12.54
N ALA A 88 2.59 16.24 -12.39
CA ALA A 88 2.66 15.01 -11.62
C ALA A 88 3.70 14.04 -12.19
N LEU A 89 3.70 13.85 -13.52
CA LEU A 89 4.67 13.00 -14.22
C LEU A 89 6.09 13.54 -14.05
N ILE A 90 6.32 14.85 -14.22
CA ILE A 90 7.65 15.46 -14.00
C ILE A 90 8.17 15.19 -12.58
N ILE A 91 7.30 15.24 -11.57
CA ILE A 91 7.69 14.95 -10.19
C ILE A 91 8.02 13.46 -10.00
N LEU A 92 7.23 12.55 -10.60
CA LEU A 92 7.53 11.12 -10.57
C LEU A 92 8.82 10.75 -11.31
N GLU A 93 9.14 11.43 -12.42
CA GLU A 93 10.43 11.30 -13.10
C GLU A 93 11.58 11.60 -12.14
N LYS A 94 11.48 12.73 -11.44
CA LYS A 94 12.48 13.15 -10.46
C LYS A 94 12.59 12.14 -9.32
N ALA A 95 11.47 11.61 -8.83
CA ALA A 95 11.45 10.56 -7.81
C ALA A 95 12.16 9.29 -8.30
N PHE A 96 11.90 8.87 -9.54
CA PHE A 96 12.56 7.71 -10.15
C PHE A 96 14.06 7.92 -10.31
N ASP A 97 14.49 9.09 -10.76
CA ASP A 97 15.90 9.44 -10.89
C ASP A 97 16.63 9.39 -9.54
N PHE A 98 16.01 9.87 -8.46
CA PHE A 98 16.56 9.71 -7.12
C PHE A 98 16.60 8.25 -6.68
N ALA A 99 15.50 7.51 -6.83
CA ALA A 99 15.40 6.11 -6.39
C ALA A 99 16.54 5.25 -6.96
N LYS A 100 16.84 5.41 -8.26
CA LYS A 100 17.93 4.69 -8.95
C LYS A 100 19.31 4.96 -8.36
N LEU A 101 19.52 6.13 -7.77
CA LEU A 101 20.81 6.57 -7.24
C LEU A 101 21.01 6.19 -5.77
N ILE A 102 20.00 5.59 -5.12
CA ILE A 102 20.13 5.14 -3.73
C ILE A 102 21.10 3.95 -3.68
N GLU A 103 22.13 4.08 -2.85
CA GLU A 103 23.18 3.06 -2.69
C GLU A 103 22.68 1.87 -1.86
N ASP A 104 21.96 2.14 -0.77
CA ASP A 104 21.36 1.11 0.05
C ASP A 104 20.28 0.36 -0.74
N GLN A 105 20.43 -0.96 -0.85
CA GLN A 105 19.58 -1.79 -1.70
C GLN A 105 18.13 -1.84 -1.21
N GLU A 106 17.93 -1.90 0.10
CA GLU A 106 16.59 -1.99 0.69
C GLU A 106 15.84 -0.67 0.52
N GLU A 107 16.50 0.45 0.83
CA GLU A 107 15.94 1.79 0.59
C GLU A 107 15.65 2.02 -0.90
N ARG A 108 16.55 1.57 -1.80
CA ARG A 108 16.34 1.65 -3.25
C ARG A 108 15.11 0.84 -3.68
N ASP A 109 15.01 -0.41 -3.26
CA ASP A 109 13.89 -1.29 -3.62
C ASP A 109 12.55 -0.75 -3.11
N ASN A 110 12.50 -0.26 -1.87
CA ASN A 110 11.31 0.39 -1.32
C ASN A 110 10.96 1.70 -2.04
N SER A 111 11.97 2.46 -2.47
CA SER A 111 11.78 3.69 -3.24
C SER A 111 11.24 3.40 -4.65
N LEU A 112 11.75 2.36 -5.32
CA LEU A 112 11.27 1.92 -6.62
C LEU A 112 9.84 1.36 -6.54
N ASP A 113 9.48 0.63 -5.49
CA ASP A 113 8.09 0.22 -5.19
C ASP A 113 7.17 1.44 -5.13
N ALA A 114 7.50 2.43 -4.31
CA ALA A 114 6.71 3.67 -4.19
C ALA A 114 6.57 4.41 -5.53
N VAL A 115 7.66 4.55 -6.29
CA VAL A 115 7.66 5.20 -7.61
C VAL A 115 6.80 4.42 -8.61
N SER A 116 6.91 3.10 -8.66
CA SER A 116 6.11 2.25 -9.55
C SER A 116 4.61 2.39 -9.27
N SER A 117 4.21 2.42 -7.99
CA SER A 117 2.83 2.66 -7.57
C SER A 117 2.35 4.06 -7.99
N GLY A 118 3.21 5.07 -7.87
CA GLY A 118 2.93 6.42 -8.36
C GLY A 118 2.60 6.45 -9.85
N PHE A 119 3.44 5.82 -10.69
CA PHE A 119 3.21 5.75 -12.12
C PHE A 119 1.94 4.97 -12.47
N ALA A 120 1.67 3.85 -11.79
CA ALA A 120 0.46 3.06 -12.02
C ALA A 120 -0.83 3.87 -11.75
N LYS A 121 -0.86 4.69 -10.69
CA LYS A 121 -2.00 5.58 -10.41
C LYS A 121 -2.23 6.66 -11.49
N MET A 122 -1.25 6.92 -12.34
CA MET A 122 -1.34 7.88 -13.46
C MET A 122 -1.54 7.19 -14.81
N GLU A 123 -1.91 5.90 -14.80
CA GLU A 123 -2.08 5.05 -16.00
C GLU A 123 -0.80 4.85 -16.81
N GLU A 124 0.38 5.14 -16.23
CA GLU A 124 1.70 4.90 -16.84
C GLU A 124 2.15 3.45 -16.62
N ASN A 125 1.35 2.54 -17.17
CA ASN A 125 1.32 1.11 -16.89
C ASN A 125 2.60 0.37 -17.25
N GLU A 126 3.05 0.51 -18.50
CA GLU A 126 4.30 -0.11 -18.97
C GLU A 126 5.49 0.34 -18.13
N ARG A 127 5.46 1.61 -17.73
CA ARG A 127 6.50 2.22 -16.93
C ARG A 127 6.51 1.72 -15.49
N ALA A 128 5.35 1.63 -14.85
CA ALA A 128 5.21 1.05 -13.52
C ALA A 128 5.75 -0.39 -13.47
N MET A 129 5.42 -1.19 -14.49
CA MET A 129 5.91 -2.57 -14.64
C MET A 129 7.44 -2.60 -14.83
N ALA A 130 7.98 -1.77 -15.71
CA ALA A 130 9.42 -1.70 -15.96
C ALA A 130 10.21 -1.29 -14.70
N ILE A 131 9.69 -0.34 -13.91
CA ILE A 131 10.30 0.09 -12.66
C ILE A 131 10.24 -1.04 -11.62
N SER A 132 9.12 -1.78 -11.54
CA SER A 132 9.01 -2.94 -10.66
C SER A 132 10.02 -4.03 -11.01
N ASP A 133 10.28 -4.27 -12.30
CA ASP A 133 11.31 -5.21 -12.76
C ASP A 133 12.73 -4.81 -12.31
N MET A 134 12.98 -3.55 -11.93
CA MET A 134 14.28 -3.09 -11.41
C MET A 134 14.49 -3.36 -9.91
N ILE A 135 13.43 -3.62 -9.15
CA ILE A 135 13.50 -3.94 -7.72
C ILE A 135 14.26 -5.26 -7.56
N SER A 136 15.28 -5.34 -6.70
CA SER A 136 16.13 -6.54 -6.62
C SER A 136 15.58 -7.62 -5.68
N ASN A 137 15.01 -7.22 -4.55
CA ASN A 137 14.39 -8.13 -3.59
C ASN A 137 13.04 -8.64 -4.11
N ASP A 138 12.89 -9.97 -4.25
CA ASP A 138 11.69 -10.58 -4.82
C ASP A 138 10.41 -10.35 -4.00
N TRP A 139 10.51 -10.22 -2.68
CA TRP A 139 9.37 -9.91 -1.82
C TRP A 139 8.87 -8.48 -2.03
N THR A 140 9.79 -7.51 -2.06
CA THR A 140 9.48 -6.13 -2.40
C THR A 140 8.98 -6.00 -3.83
N ARG A 141 9.53 -6.76 -4.77
CA ARG A 141 9.06 -6.80 -6.16
C ARG A 141 7.64 -7.36 -6.27
N ALA A 142 7.33 -8.43 -5.54
CA ALA A 142 5.98 -8.98 -5.47
C ALA A 142 4.99 -7.97 -4.89
N ARG A 143 5.40 -7.21 -3.87
CA ARG A 143 4.61 -6.11 -3.30
C ARG A 143 4.36 -4.98 -4.30
N ALA A 144 5.38 -4.55 -5.03
CA ALA A 144 5.24 -3.54 -6.08
C ALA A 144 4.23 -3.98 -7.14
N TYR A 145 4.31 -5.22 -7.63
CA TYR A 145 3.33 -5.76 -8.55
C TYR A 145 1.91 -5.79 -7.97
N LYS A 146 1.74 -6.21 -6.72
CA LYS A 146 0.44 -6.16 -6.06
C LYS A 146 -0.10 -4.72 -5.97
N ASN A 147 0.74 -3.73 -5.69
CA ASN A 147 0.36 -2.31 -5.63
C ASN A 147 -0.03 -1.76 -7.02
N ILE A 148 0.62 -2.22 -8.09
CA ILE A 148 0.22 -1.88 -9.47
C ILE A 148 -1.16 -2.48 -9.79
N ALA A 149 -1.39 -3.74 -9.40
CA ALA A 149 -2.71 -4.36 -9.55
C ALA A 149 -3.81 -3.59 -8.80
N ASP A 150 -3.52 -3.08 -7.61
CA ASP A 150 -4.44 -2.24 -6.85
C ASP A 150 -4.81 -0.96 -7.62
N ALA A 151 -3.83 -0.28 -8.20
CA ALA A 151 -4.09 0.91 -9.01
C ALA A 151 -5.00 0.61 -10.21
N TYR A 152 -4.80 -0.50 -10.89
CA TYR A 152 -5.70 -0.93 -11.97
C TYR A 152 -7.13 -1.17 -11.49
N ILE A 153 -7.30 -1.86 -10.37
CA ILE A 153 -8.62 -2.14 -9.78
C ILE A 153 -9.31 -0.83 -9.35
N GLU A 154 -8.57 0.11 -8.73
CA GLU A 154 -9.07 1.43 -8.34
C GLU A 154 -9.55 2.25 -9.56
N LEU A 155 -8.84 2.14 -10.69
CA LEU A 155 -9.20 2.80 -11.95
C LEU A 155 -10.32 2.08 -12.73
N GLY A 156 -10.80 0.93 -12.23
CA GLY A 156 -11.84 0.13 -12.88
C GLY A 156 -11.34 -0.79 -14.00
N ASP A 157 -10.03 -0.88 -14.21
CA ASP A 157 -9.41 -1.76 -15.21
C ASP A 157 -8.99 -3.11 -14.60
N SER A 158 -9.97 -3.84 -14.09
CA SER A 158 -9.77 -5.16 -13.46
C SER A 158 -9.09 -6.18 -14.39
N ALA A 159 -9.20 -6.03 -15.71
CA ALA A 159 -8.57 -6.93 -16.67
C ALA A 159 -7.04 -6.77 -16.69
N GLN A 160 -6.54 -5.52 -16.69
CA GLN A 160 -5.10 -5.26 -16.66
C GLN A 160 -4.47 -5.64 -15.31
N ALA A 161 -5.24 -5.72 -14.22
CA ALA A 161 -4.75 -6.17 -12.93
C ALA A 161 -4.25 -7.64 -12.93
N GLN A 162 -4.70 -8.49 -13.87
CA GLN A 162 -4.35 -9.91 -13.88
C GLN A 162 -2.83 -10.13 -14.05
N ILE A 163 -2.19 -9.43 -14.97
CA ILE A 163 -0.75 -9.58 -15.26
C ILE A 163 0.13 -9.29 -14.03
N PRO A 164 0.02 -8.12 -13.36
CA PRO A 164 0.80 -7.86 -12.16
C PRO A 164 0.41 -8.80 -11.01
N LEU A 165 -0.85 -9.23 -10.86
CA LEU A 165 -1.23 -10.21 -9.84
C LEU A 165 -0.53 -11.56 -10.04
N GLU A 166 -0.44 -12.04 -11.27
CA GLU A 166 0.30 -13.26 -11.60
C GLU A 166 1.79 -13.14 -11.29
N LYS A 167 2.41 -12.01 -11.66
CA LYS A 167 3.81 -11.75 -11.31
C LYS A 167 4.02 -11.70 -9.80
N ALA A 168 3.13 -11.02 -9.07
CA ALA A 168 3.19 -10.94 -7.61
C ALA A 168 3.09 -12.32 -6.96
N TYR A 169 2.12 -13.14 -7.41
CA TYR A 169 1.95 -14.51 -6.92
C TYR A 169 3.17 -15.37 -7.20
N GLY A 170 3.64 -15.40 -8.45
CA GLY A 170 4.75 -16.25 -8.89
C GLY A 170 6.09 -15.94 -8.21
N LEU A 171 6.29 -14.69 -7.77
CA LEU A 171 7.44 -14.29 -6.95
C LEU A 171 7.23 -14.68 -5.49
N ALA A 172 6.11 -14.27 -4.88
CA ALA A 172 5.86 -14.44 -3.45
C ALA A 172 5.86 -15.91 -3.00
N ILE A 173 5.37 -16.83 -3.83
CA ILE A 173 5.38 -18.26 -3.49
C ILE A 173 6.78 -18.85 -3.35
N LYS A 174 7.80 -18.24 -3.99
CA LYS A 174 9.19 -18.72 -3.99
C LYS A 174 10.03 -18.12 -2.85
N VAL A 175 9.55 -17.08 -2.19
CA VAL A 175 10.26 -16.46 -1.07
C VAL A 175 9.93 -17.23 0.21
N GLU A 176 10.96 -17.79 0.85
CA GLU A 176 10.82 -18.58 2.10
C GLU A 176 11.11 -17.73 3.36
N ASP A 177 12.02 -16.76 3.26
CA ASP A 177 12.47 -15.93 4.40
C ASP A 177 11.58 -14.69 4.60
N VAL A 178 10.32 -14.93 4.97
CA VAL A 178 9.36 -13.89 5.34
C VAL A 178 8.63 -14.37 6.58
N ASP A 179 8.47 -13.51 7.59
CA ASP A 179 7.68 -13.88 8.75
C ASP A 179 6.25 -14.24 8.36
N ASP A 180 5.75 -15.28 9.03
CA ASP A 180 4.41 -15.83 8.86
C ASP A 180 3.33 -14.77 8.81
N PHE A 181 3.38 -13.78 9.71
CA PHE A 181 2.37 -12.74 9.80
C PHE A 181 2.29 -11.89 8.52
N ASN A 182 3.44 -11.39 8.03
CA ASN A 182 3.49 -10.65 6.78
C ASN A 182 3.15 -11.52 5.57
N ARG A 183 3.56 -12.78 5.59
CA ARG A 183 3.23 -13.76 4.53
C ARG A 183 1.72 -13.96 4.41
N TYR A 184 1.04 -14.27 5.51
CA TYR A 184 -0.41 -14.51 5.51
C TYR A 184 -1.20 -13.27 5.11
N ARG A 185 -0.80 -12.08 5.58
CA ARG A 185 -1.44 -10.81 5.17
C ARG A 185 -1.24 -10.51 3.69
N PHE A 186 -0.07 -10.81 3.16
CA PHE A 186 0.21 -10.64 1.74
C PHE A 186 -0.68 -11.53 0.88
N PHE A 187 -0.73 -12.84 1.16
CA PHE A 187 -1.55 -13.78 0.39
C PHE A 187 -3.05 -13.53 0.56
N ALA A 188 -3.51 -13.14 1.75
CA ALA A 188 -4.90 -12.69 1.96
C ALA A 188 -5.23 -11.49 1.06
N GLY A 189 -4.36 -10.47 1.06
CA GLY A 189 -4.51 -9.31 0.19
C GLY A 189 -4.45 -9.67 -1.30
N LEU A 190 -3.57 -10.58 -1.68
CA LEU A 190 -3.42 -10.99 -3.07
C LEU A 190 -4.65 -11.77 -3.57
N GLY A 191 -5.15 -12.71 -2.77
CA GLY A 191 -6.36 -13.49 -3.11
C GLY A 191 -7.60 -12.62 -3.26
N THR A 192 -7.80 -11.61 -2.40
CA THR A 192 -8.91 -10.65 -2.55
C THR A 192 -8.77 -9.81 -3.82
N ARG A 193 -7.54 -9.49 -4.26
CA ARG A 193 -7.31 -8.75 -5.51
C ARG A 193 -7.54 -9.60 -6.76
N PHE A 194 -7.12 -10.87 -6.77
CA PHE A 194 -7.50 -11.82 -7.83
C PHE A 194 -9.03 -11.90 -7.96
N PHE A 195 -9.72 -11.97 -6.83
CA PHE A 195 -11.19 -11.95 -6.81
C PHE A 195 -11.77 -10.63 -7.36
N LYS A 196 -11.25 -9.46 -6.98
CA LYS A 196 -11.65 -8.15 -7.54
C LYS A 196 -11.35 -8.04 -9.04
N ALA A 197 -10.27 -8.67 -9.51
CA ALA A 197 -9.86 -8.75 -10.92
C ALA A 197 -10.68 -9.76 -11.75
N GLY A 198 -11.63 -10.48 -11.13
CA GLY A 198 -12.53 -11.43 -11.78
C GLY A 198 -12.03 -12.87 -11.81
N ASP A 199 -10.81 -13.16 -11.35
CA ASP A 199 -10.31 -14.53 -11.19
C ASP A 199 -10.72 -15.07 -9.81
N TYR A 200 -12.00 -15.39 -9.71
CA TYR A 200 -12.62 -15.76 -8.44
C TYR A 200 -12.06 -17.06 -7.87
N GLU A 201 -11.86 -18.07 -8.70
CA GLU A 201 -11.39 -19.39 -8.27
C GLU A 201 -9.96 -19.30 -7.72
N LYS A 202 -9.06 -18.62 -8.44
CA LYS A 202 -7.70 -18.43 -7.99
C LYS A 202 -7.62 -17.60 -6.72
N GLY A 203 -8.42 -16.53 -6.62
CA GLY A 203 -8.49 -15.72 -5.41
C GLY A 203 -8.86 -16.55 -4.17
N ILE A 204 -9.88 -17.39 -4.29
CA ILE A 204 -10.32 -18.31 -3.22
C ILE A 204 -9.25 -19.36 -2.93
N GLN A 205 -8.62 -19.95 -3.96
CA GLN A 205 -7.57 -20.95 -3.78
C GLN A 205 -6.37 -20.39 -3.00
N ILE A 206 -5.92 -19.17 -3.33
CA ILE A 206 -4.85 -18.49 -2.63
C ILE A 206 -5.22 -18.29 -1.16
N ILE A 207 -6.44 -17.82 -0.87
CA ILE A 207 -6.91 -17.62 0.51
C ILE A 207 -6.96 -18.94 1.29
N ARG A 208 -7.43 -20.02 0.65
CA ARG A 208 -7.47 -21.36 1.29
C ARG A 208 -6.08 -21.90 1.62
N SER A 209 -5.06 -21.55 0.85
CA SER A 209 -3.67 -21.96 1.10
C SER A 209 -2.97 -21.23 2.26
N ILE A 210 -3.61 -20.24 2.88
CA ILE A 210 -3.04 -19.52 4.02
C ILE A 210 -3.08 -20.43 5.25
N ASP A 211 -1.98 -20.61 5.97
CA ASP A 211 -1.97 -21.50 7.13
C ASP A 211 -2.64 -20.88 8.36
N SER A 212 -2.60 -19.55 8.52
CA SER A 212 -3.26 -18.86 9.62
C SER A 212 -4.77 -18.72 9.43
N ASP A 213 -5.54 -19.15 10.44
CA ASP A 213 -7.01 -19.12 10.42
C ASP A 213 -7.58 -17.70 10.35
N ILE A 214 -7.07 -16.75 11.13
CA ILE A 214 -7.69 -15.41 11.21
C ILE A 214 -7.68 -14.67 9.86
N PRO A 215 -6.54 -14.52 9.15
CA PRO A 215 -6.53 -13.91 7.81
C PRO A 215 -7.36 -14.70 6.79
N LYS A 216 -7.36 -16.04 6.88
CA LYS A 216 -8.16 -16.92 6.01
C LYS A 216 -9.66 -16.68 6.21
N ILE A 217 -10.16 -16.78 7.44
CA ILE A 217 -11.56 -16.56 7.81
C ILE A 217 -12.03 -15.18 7.37
N ARG A 218 -11.26 -14.12 7.69
CA ARG A 218 -11.59 -12.75 7.28
C ARG A 218 -11.73 -12.62 5.77
N SER A 219 -10.80 -13.20 5.01
CA SER A 219 -10.80 -13.10 3.56
C SER A 219 -11.92 -13.94 2.91
N LEU A 220 -12.20 -15.14 3.44
CA LEU A 220 -13.33 -15.97 2.99
C LEU A 220 -14.67 -15.29 3.28
N ALA A 221 -14.85 -14.72 4.47
CA ALA A 221 -16.05 -13.98 4.83
C ALA A 221 -16.25 -12.74 3.94
N TRP A 222 -15.16 -12.00 3.65
CA TRP A 222 -15.19 -10.89 2.71
C TRP A 222 -15.63 -11.33 1.31
N ILE A 223 -15.06 -12.42 0.76
CA ILE A 223 -15.47 -12.95 -0.54
C ILE A 223 -16.93 -13.41 -0.53
N ALA A 224 -17.36 -14.11 0.52
CA ALA A 224 -18.75 -14.54 0.68
C ALA A 224 -19.71 -13.36 0.59
N PHE A 225 -19.39 -12.26 1.28
CA PHE A 225 -20.16 -11.02 1.22
C PHE A 225 -20.21 -10.43 -0.21
N ARG A 226 -19.06 -10.38 -0.90
CA ARG A 226 -19.02 -9.91 -2.30
C ARG A 226 -19.74 -10.81 -3.30
N TYR A 227 -19.92 -12.09 -3.00
CA TYR A 227 -20.81 -12.95 -3.78
C TYR A 227 -22.28 -12.67 -3.48
N ALA A 228 -22.65 -12.45 -2.22
CA ALA A 228 -24.01 -12.09 -1.84
C ALA A 228 -24.46 -10.76 -2.49
N GLU A 229 -23.59 -9.74 -2.54
CA GLU A 229 -23.83 -8.48 -3.26
C GLU A 229 -24.11 -8.67 -4.76
N ARG A 230 -23.66 -9.79 -5.33
CA ARG A 230 -23.85 -10.15 -6.74
C ARG A 230 -24.96 -11.19 -6.93
N GLU A 231 -25.82 -11.38 -5.92
CA GLU A 231 -26.92 -12.36 -5.91
C GLU A 231 -26.45 -13.82 -6.11
N LYS A 232 -25.16 -14.10 -5.86
CA LYS A 232 -24.57 -15.45 -5.91
C LYS A 232 -24.66 -16.13 -4.54
N THR A 233 -25.89 -16.39 -4.13
CA THR A 233 -26.21 -16.84 -2.76
C THR A 233 -25.60 -18.21 -2.44
N GLU A 234 -25.57 -19.14 -3.39
CA GLU A 234 -25.02 -20.48 -3.15
C GLU A 234 -23.51 -20.44 -2.87
N GLU A 235 -22.76 -19.68 -3.67
CA GLU A 235 -21.32 -19.48 -3.47
C GLU A 235 -21.03 -18.69 -2.19
N ALA A 236 -21.85 -17.69 -1.87
CA ALA A 236 -21.76 -16.94 -0.63
C ALA A 236 -21.96 -17.85 0.59
N ASP A 237 -23.05 -18.63 0.61
CA ASP A 237 -23.39 -19.52 1.72
C ASP A 237 -22.32 -20.59 1.94
N LYS A 238 -21.74 -21.13 0.86
CA LYS A 238 -20.65 -22.11 0.93
C LYS A 238 -19.42 -21.52 1.62
N LEU A 239 -18.95 -20.35 1.18
CA LEU A 239 -17.76 -19.71 1.74
C LEU A 239 -17.99 -19.20 3.16
N PHE A 240 -19.21 -18.71 3.45
CA PHE A 240 -19.59 -18.30 4.80
C PHE A 240 -19.59 -19.50 5.76
N SER A 241 -20.17 -20.62 5.33
CA SER A 241 -20.21 -21.86 6.11
C SER A 241 -18.80 -22.40 6.36
N GLU A 242 -17.93 -22.36 5.34
CA GLU A 242 -16.52 -22.74 5.46
C GLU A 242 -15.79 -21.87 6.50
N ALA A 243 -15.88 -20.55 6.38
CA ALA A 243 -15.27 -19.63 7.34
C ALA A 243 -15.82 -19.84 8.76
N LEU A 244 -17.11 -20.10 8.91
CA LEU A 244 -17.76 -20.32 10.20
C LEU A 244 -17.29 -21.64 10.85
N ALA A 245 -17.14 -22.70 10.05
CA ALA A 245 -16.62 -23.97 10.53
C ALA A 245 -15.21 -23.81 11.13
N ILE A 246 -14.29 -23.17 10.39
CA ILE A 246 -12.92 -22.89 10.86
C ILE A 246 -12.97 -22.05 12.15
N SER A 247 -13.81 -21.01 12.19
CA SER A 247 -13.99 -20.18 13.38
C SER A 247 -14.43 -20.97 14.61
N MET A 248 -15.23 -22.02 14.42
CA MET A 248 -15.74 -22.85 15.51
C MET A 248 -14.70 -23.84 16.05
N GLU A 249 -13.72 -24.22 15.24
CA GLU A 249 -12.59 -25.09 15.61
C GLU A 249 -11.53 -24.38 16.46
N ILE A 250 -11.49 -23.04 16.45
CA ILE A 250 -10.56 -22.27 17.29
C ILE A 250 -10.92 -22.50 18.78
N GLU A 251 -9.98 -23.08 19.53
CA GLU A 251 -10.15 -23.40 20.95
C GLU A 251 -10.03 -22.15 21.84
N GLU A 252 -9.05 -21.30 21.55
CA GLU A 252 -8.74 -20.12 22.34
C GLU A 252 -9.86 -19.06 22.24
N PRO A 253 -10.59 -18.75 23.33
CA PRO A 253 -11.80 -17.91 23.28
C PRO A 253 -11.55 -16.51 22.72
N TYR A 254 -10.37 -15.94 22.97
CA TYR A 254 -9.97 -14.64 22.44
C TYR A 254 -9.87 -14.66 20.91
N TYR A 255 -9.16 -15.64 20.35
CA TYR A 255 -9.01 -15.76 18.90
C TYR A 255 -10.31 -16.18 18.22
N LYS A 256 -11.13 -17.01 18.88
CA LYS A 256 -12.47 -17.35 18.41
C LYS A 256 -13.37 -16.13 18.31
N ALA A 257 -13.33 -15.23 19.29
CA ALA A 257 -14.09 -13.97 19.24
C ALA A 257 -13.63 -13.06 18.09
N ILE A 258 -12.32 -12.98 17.82
CA ILE A 258 -11.76 -12.23 16.67
C ILE A 258 -12.20 -12.85 15.33
N ALA A 259 -12.20 -14.19 15.22
CA ALA A 259 -12.67 -14.89 14.04
C ALA A 259 -14.14 -14.58 13.77
N LEU A 260 -15.00 -14.68 14.80
CA LEU A 260 -16.42 -14.41 14.69
C LEU A 260 -16.74 -12.93 14.42
N SER A 261 -15.92 -11.98 14.90
CA SER A 261 -16.11 -10.56 14.57
C SER A 261 -15.80 -10.25 13.10
N SER A 262 -14.97 -11.07 12.45
CA SER A 262 -14.58 -10.88 11.04
C SER A 262 -15.77 -10.95 10.08
N PHE A 263 -16.83 -11.68 10.42
CA PHE A 263 -18.07 -11.71 9.63
C PHE A 263 -18.83 -10.37 9.65
N GLY A 264 -18.77 -9.64 10.77
CA GLY A 264 -19.34 -8.30 10.85
C GLY A 264 -18.50 -7.27 10.10
N TRP A 265 -17.17 -7.41 10.12
CA TRP A 265 -16.25 -6.53 9.40
C TRP A 265 -16.19 -6.79 7.89
N ALA A 266 -16.55 -7.98 7.43
CA ALA A 266 -16.56 -8.34 6.01
C ALA A 266 -17.40 -7.37 5.14
N HIS A 267 -18.43 -6.74 5.72
CA HIS A 267 -19.23 -5.71 5.06
C HIS A 267 -18.58 -4.32 5.09
N ALA A 268 -17.69 -4.03 6.06
CA ALA A 268 -17.17 -2.69 6.32
C ALA A 268 -15.90 -2.34 5.51
N GLU A 269 -15.31 -3.29 4.78
CA GLU A 269 -14.16 -3.06 3.90
C GLU A 269 -14.62 -2.77 2.46
N GLU A 270 -14.87 -1.47 2.17
CA GLU A 270 -14.97 -0.92 0.80
C GLU A 270 -13.58 -0.58 0.25
#